data_AF-A0A3N0CGK3-F1
#
_entry.id   AF-A0A3N0CGK3-F1
#
_cell.length_a   1.000
_cell.length_b   1.000
_cell.length_c   1.000
_cell.angle_alpha   90.00
_cell.angle_beta   90.00
_cell.angle_gamma   90.00
#
_symmetry.space_group_name_H-M   'P 1'
#
loop_
_entity.id
_entity.type
_entity.pdbx_description
1 polymer ?
#
loop_
_entity_poly.entity_id
_entity_poly.type
_entity_poly.pdbx_seq_one_letter_code
_entity_poly.pdbx_strand_id
1 'polypeptide(L)'
;MKTMPRVLLLTVTALAVSSCGAESAPIPSPEDARTAACRGYVLQIGDDDLTLLKGMRDDASYGTSNDYSEGLGQVHAAAVTAGLAAGLSDADFQLFRVLAESTGAVGRAGPDQADGVKAITAFDKAVNAVHRRCS
;
A
#
# COMPACT_ATOMS: atom_id res chain seq x y z
N MET A 1 -63.68 -29.97 29.19
CA MET A 1 -62.85 -30.06 27.97
C MET A 1 -63.61 -29.30 26.89
N LYS A 2 -63.12 -28.31 26.15
CA LYS A 2 -61.74 -27.94 25.78
C LYS A 2 -61.74 -26.45 25.38
N THR A 3 -60.71 -25.75 25.80
CA THR A 3 -60.46 -24.30 25.70
C THR A 3 -60.12 -23.84 24.27
N MET A 4 -60.47 -22.59 23.95
CA MET A 4 -60.11 -21.87 22.72
C MET A 4 -58.59 -21.58 22.67
N PRO A 5 -57.93 -21.59 21.49
CA PRO A 5 -56.56 -21.12 21.37
C PRO A 5 -56.52 -19.60 21.12
N ARG A 6 -55.67 -18.95 21.92
CA ARG A 6 -55.27 -17.54 21.83
C ARG A 6 -54.47 -17.30 20.54
N VAL A 7 -54.84 -16.27 19.80
CA VAL A 7 -54.04 -15.71 18.70
C VAL A 7 -52.82 -15.01 19.31
N LEU A 8 -51.63 -15.54 19.04
CA LEU A 8 -50.35 -14.97 19.45
C LEU A 8 -49.98 -13.87 18.43
N LEU A 9 -50.19 -12.59 18.79
CA LEU A 9 -49.61 -11.47 18.05
C LEU A 9 -48.09 -11.50 18.25
N LEU A 10 -47.32 -11.92 17.24
CA LEU A 10 -45.90 -11.65 17.18
C LEU A 10 -45.71 -10.17 16.85
N THR A 11 -45.24 -9.41 17.83
CA THR A 11 -44.69 -8.07 17.64
C THR A 11 -43.44 -8.17 16.77
N VAL A 12 -43.53 -7.68 15.54
CA VAL A 12 -42.36 -7.44 14.66
C VAL A 12 -41.60 -6.27 15.26
N THR A 13 -40.54 -6.55 16.01
CA THR A 13 -39.56 -5.55 16.40
C THR A 13 -38.83 -5.12 15.14
N ALA A 14 -39.23 -3.99 14.57
CA ALA A 14 -38.47 -3.33 13.53
C ALA A 14 -37.11 -2.95 14.13
N LEU A 15 -36.08 -3.76 13.86
CA LEU A 15 -34.70 -3.31 14.02
C LEU A 15 -34.52 -2.15 13.06
N ALA A 16 -34.44 -0.94 13.62
CA ALA A 16 -33.89 0.20 12.93
C ALA A 16 -32.43 -0.14 12.60
N VAL A 17 -32.21 -0.67 11.40
CA VAL A 17 -30.89 -0.64 10.78
C VAL A 17 -30.60 0.84 10.62
N SER A 18 -29.72 1.40 11.46
CA SER A 18 -29.25 2.76 11.26
C SER A 18 -28.63 2.76 9.88
N SER A 19 -29.30 3.41 8.93
CA SER A 19 -28.73 3.69 7.63
C SER A 19 -27.40 4.37 7.91
N CYS A 20 -26.30 3.70 7.59
CA CYS A 20 -25.01 4.35 7.47
C CYS A 20 -25.25 5.38 6.37
N GLY A 21 -25.48 6.63 6.77
CA GLY A 21 -25.68 7.73 5.86
C GLY A 21 -24.45 7.78 5.00
N ALA A 22 -24.59 7.47 3.72
CA ALA A 22 -23.60 7.83 2.72
C ALA A 22 -23.66 9.35 2.53
N GLU A 23 -23.46 10.12 3.61
CA GLU A 23 -22.85 11.43 3.48
C GLU A 23 -21.50 11.17 2.82
N SER A 24 -21.29 11.76 1.65
CA SER A 24 -20.01 11.68 0.98
C SER A 24 -18.94 12.12 1.97
N ALA A 25 -18.15 11.16 2.48
CA ALA A 25 -17.10 11.48 3.42
C ALA A 25 -16.26 12.61 2.80
N PRO A 26 -15.97 13.70 3.54
CA PRO A 26 -15.16 14.78 3.01
C PRO A 26 -13.86 14.20 2.46
N ILE A 27 -13.47 14.61 1.25
CA ILE A 27 -12.15 14.25 0.71
C ILE A 27 -11.12 14.77 1.73
N PRO A 28 -10.21 13.93 2.24
CA PRO A 28 -9.23 14.36 3.23
C PRO A 28 -8.35 15.47 2.63
N SER A 29 -7.81 16.32 3.51
CA SER A 29 -6.82 17.31 3.06
C SER A 29 -5.60 16.59 2.47
N PRO A 30 -4.81 17.24 1.59
CA PRO A 30 -3.60 16.63 1.06
C PRO A 30 -2.60 16.18 2.13
N GLU A 31 -2.58 16.86 3.27
CA GLU A 31 -1.76 16.49 4.43
C GLU A 31 -2.28 15.24 5.15
N ASP A 32 -3.59 15.14 5.35
CA ASP A 32 -4.22 13.96 5.96
C ASP A 32 -4.09 12.74 5.03
N ALA A 33 -4.32 12.94 3.73
CA ALA A 33 -4.16 11.91 2.71
C ALA A 33 -2.74 11.38 2.68
N ARG A 34 -1.75 12.27 2.71
CA ARG A 34 -0.33 11.88 2.84
C ARG A 34 -0.07 11.12 4.12
N THR A 35 -0.56 11.60 5.26
CA THR A 35 -0.34 10.96 6.56
C THR A 35 -0.91 9.54 6.54
N ALA A 36 -2.10 9.34 5.97
CA ALA A 36 -2.70 8.04 5.79
C ALA A 36 -1.87 7.14 4.84
N ALA A 37 -1.42 7.67 3.69
CA ALA A 37 -0.59 6.95 2.73
C ALA A 37 0.74 6.49 3.34
N CYS A 38 1.48 7.41 3.96
CA CYS A 38 2.74 7.12 4.63
C CYS A 38 2.58 6.13 5.78
N ARG A 39 1.54 6.29 6.60
CA ARG A 39 1.24 5.33 7.68
C ARG A 39 0.93 3.94 7.12
N GLY A 40 0.13 3.85 6.06
CA GLY A 40 -0.18 2.58 5.39
C GLY A 40 1.09 1.91 4.84
N TYR A 41 1.93 2.68 4.14
CA TYR A 41 3.20 2.21 3.61
C TYR A 41 4.13 1.66 4.71
N VAL A 42 4.39 2.46 5.74
CA VAL A 42 5.28 2.07 6.87
C VAL A 42 4.71 0.90 7.66
N LEU A 43 3.39 0.82 7.87
CA LEU A 43 2.81 -0.34 8.57
C LEU A 43 2.88 -1.63 7.75
N GLN A 44 2.86 -1.52 6.42
CA GLN A 44 2.87 -2.69 5.54
C GLN A 44 4.27 -3.26 5.34
N ILE A 45 5.30 -2.40 5.22
CA ILE A 45 6.66 -2.84 4.88
C ILE A 45 7.75 -2.35 5.85
N GLY A 46 7.44 -1.45 6.80
CA GLY A 46 8.45 -0.88 7.70
C GLY A 46 9.66 -0.30 6.96
N ASP A 47 10.85 -0.71 7.40
CA ASP A 47 12.15 -0.38 6.77
C ASP A 47 12.67 -1.52 5.86
N ASP A 48 11.78 -2.44 5.43
CA ASP A 48 12.16 -3.58 4.61
C ASP A 48 12.60 -3.15 3.20
N ASP A 49 12.14 -2.00 2.71
CA ASP A 49 12.60 -1.39 1.45
C ASP A 49 14.09 -1.00 1.51
N LEU A 50 14.54 -0.41 2.62
CA LEU A 50 15.93 -0.08 2.89
C LEU A 50 16.78 -1.33 3.07
N THR A 51 16.24 -2.34 3.76
CA THR A 51 16.91 -3.63 3.96
C THR A 51 17.10 -4.37 2.63
N LEU A 52 16.05 -4.41 1.81
CA LEU A 52 16.07 -4.96 0.47
C LEU A 52 17.09 -4.24 -0.41
N LEU A 53 17.04 -2.90 -0.44
CA LEU A 53 17.98 -2.08 -1.20
C LEU A 53 19.44 -2.36 -0.80
N LYS A 54 19.71 -2.47 0.50
CA LYS A 54 21.05 -2.81 1.00
C LYS A 54 21.48 -4.19 0.51
N GLY A 55 20.63 -5.21 0.66
CA GLY A 55 20.91 -6.56 0.18
C GLY A 55 21.25 -6.57 -1.31
N MET A 56 20.46 -5.90 -2.13
CA MET A 56 20.69 -5.81 -3.57
C MET A 56 22.01 -5.14 -3.98
N ARG A 57 22.50 -4.18 -3.17
CA ARG A 57 23.78 -3.50 -3.42
C ARG A 57 24.98 -4.36 -3.02
N ASP A 58 24.81 -5.16 -1.98
CA ASP A 58 25.87 -5.98 -1.41
C ASP A 58 25.96 -7.37 -2.08
N ASP A 59 24.87 -7.83 -2.71
CA ASP A 59 24.74 -9.15 -3.31
C ASP A 59 24.60 -9.08 -4.84
N ALA A 60 25.63 -9.52 -5.56
CA ALA A 60 25.63 -9.58 -7.02
C ALA A 60 24.63 -10.61 -7.59
N SER A 61 24.02 -11.48 -6.77
CA SER A 61 23.06 -12.50 -7.21
C SER A 61 21.58 -12.09 -7.05
N TYR A 62 21.31 -10.85 -6.62
CA TYR A 62 19.98 -10.43 -6.15
C TYR A 62 18.82 -10.73 -7.11
N GLY A 63 19.03 -10.63 -8.42
CA GLY A 63 17.99 -10.86 -9.42
C GLY A 63 17.69 -12.34 -9.72
N THR A 64 18.29 -13.27 -8.99
CA THR A 64 18.05 -14.73 -9.12
C THR A 64 17.43 -15.37 -7.88
N SER A 65 17.38 -14.66 -6.76
CA SER A 65 16.80 -15.18 -5.52
C SER A 65 15.31 -14.82 -5.42
N ASN A 66 14.53 -15.81 -4.94
CA ASN A 66 13.10 -15.65 -4.69
C ASN A 66 12.84 -14.56 -3.63
N ASP A 67 13.73 -14.41 -2.65
CA ASP A 67 13.55 -13.47 -1.54
C ASP A 67 13.56 -12.02 -2.03
N TYR A 68 14.44 -11.67 -2.96
CA TYR A 68 14.46 -10.32 -3.54
C TYR A 68 13.25 -10.06 -4.43
N SER A 69 12.80 -11.07 -5.18
CA SER A 69 11.62 -10.96 -6.02
C SER A 69 10.36 -10.75 -5.18
N GLU A 70 10.25 -11.46 -4.05
CA GLU A 70 9.16 -11.28 -3.09
C GLU A 70 9.23 -9.91 -2.41
N GLY A 71 10.40 -9.50 -1.91
CA GLY A 71 10.59 -8.19 -1.29
C GLY A 71 10.25 -7.04 -2.25
N LEU A 72 10.68 -7.11 -3.51
CA LEU A 72 10.30 -6.13 -4.54
C LEU A 72 8.80 -6.09 -4.77
N GLY A 73 8.13 -7.25 -4.75
CA GLY A 73 6.68 -7.37 -4.85
C GLY A 73 5.96 -6.70 -3.68
N GLN A 74 6.45 -6.89 -2.46
CA GLN A 74 5.89 -6.28 -1.25
C GLN A 74 6.03 -4.75 -1.28
N VAL A 75 7.22 -4.25 -1.61
CA VAL A 75 7.46 -2.80 -1.76
C VAL A 75 6.59 -2.21 -2.87
N HIS A 76 6.47 -2.90 -4.01
CA HIS A 76 5.61 -2.49 -5.11
C HIS A 76 4.14 -2.36 -4.65
N ALA A 77 3.61 -3.40 -4.02
CA ALA A 77 2.22 -3.43 -3.57
C ALA A 77 1.93 -2.32 -2.54
N ALA A 78 2.86 -2.09 -1.61
CA ALA A 78 2.74 -1.03 -0.62
C ALA A 78 2.76 0.36 -1.27
N ALA A 79 3.69 0.60 -2.20
CA ALA A 79 3.78 1.86 -2.92
C ALA A 79 2.52 2.15 -3.75
N VAL A 80 2.02 1.16 -4.49
CA VAL A 80 0.76 1.29 -5.26
C VAL A 80 -0.41 1.60 -4.33
N THR A 81 -0.54 0.87 -3.24
CA THR A 81 -1.65 1.08 -2.28
C THR A 81 -1.59 2.47 -1.67
N ALA A 82 -0.41 2.93 -1.25
CA ALA A 82 -0.22 4.26 -0.69
C ALA A 82 -0.50 5.38 -1.74
N GLY A 83 -0.05 5.19 -2.98
CA GLY A 83 -0.30 6.11 -4.09
C GLY A 83 -1.77 6.25 -4.48
N LEU A 84 -2.61 5.26 -4.14
CA LEU A 84 -4.06 5.29 -4.39
C LEU A 84 -4.86 5.99 -3.29
N ALA A 85 -4.21 6.56 -2.26
CA ALA A 85 -4.90 7.31 -1.21
C ALA A 85 -5.69 8.49 -1.80
N ALA A 86 -6.97 8.58 -1.45
CA ALA A 86 -7.82 9.69 -1.88
C ALA A 86 -7.31 11.02 -1.30
N GLY A 87 -7.33 12.09 -2.10
CA GLY A 87 -6.89 13.43 -1.68
C GLY A 87 -5.38 13.63 -1.68
N LEU A 88 -4.59 12.63 -2.10
CA LEU A 88 -3.14 12.74 -2.17
C LEU A 88 -2.74 13.85 -3.16
N SER A 89 -1.75 14.67 -2.79
CA SER A 89 -1.23 15.69 -3.70
C SER A 89 -0.55 15.04 -4.92
N ASP A 90 -0.52 15.73 -6.05
CA ASP A 90 0.19 15.24 -7.24
C ASP A 90 1.65 14.93 -6.91
N ALA A 91 2.33 15.78 -6.14
CA ALA A 91 3.72 15.56 -5.75
C ALA A 91 3.90 14.27 -4.94
N ASP A 92 3.01 14.01 -3.98
CA ASP A 92 3.08 12.80 -3.14
C ASP A 92 2.71 11.55 -3.95
N PHE A 93 1.70 11.62 -4.82
CA PHE A 93 1.36 10.56 -5.77
C PHE A 93 2.56 10.19 -6.65
N GLN A 94 3.28 11.19 -7.16
CA GLN A 94 4.44 10.98 -8.02
C GLN A 94 5.56 10.22 -7.31
N LEU A 95 5.77 10.43 -6.01
CA LEU A 95 6.77 9.69 -5.24
C LEU A 95 6.45 8.18 -5.20
N PHE A 96 5.23 7.84 -4.83
CA PHE A 96 4.79 6.44 -4.76
C PHE A 96 4.74 5.77 -6.15
N ARG A 97 4.30 6.50 -7.18
CA ARG A 97 4.32 6.01 -8.57
C ARG A 97 5.75 5.67 -9.01
N VAL A 98 6.70 6.58 -8.82
CA VAL A 98 8.10 6.37 -9.22
C VAL A 98 8.70 5.18 -8.47
N LEU A 99 8.39 5.02 -7.19
CA LEU A 99 8.80 3.85 -6.43
C LEU A 99 8.24 2.55 -7.02
N ALA A 100 6.93 2.48 -7.26
CA ALA A 100 6.29 1.31 -7.86
C ALA A 100 6.82 0.98 -9.28
N GLU A 101 7.15 1.99 -10.08
CA GLU A 101 7.75 1.79 -11.40
C GLU A 101 9.18 1.27 -11.31
N SER A 102 9.95 1.78 -10.35
CA SER A 102 11.34 1.39 -10.16
C SER A 102 11.50 -0.04 -9.67
N THR A 103 10.58 -0.58 -8.85
CA THR A 103 10.57 -2.02 -8.50
C THR A 103 10.37 -2.88 -9.74
N GLY A 104 9.47 -2.48 -10.64
CA GLY A 104 9.27 -3.17 -11.92
C GLY A 104 10.49 -3.08 -12.85
N ALA A 105 11.19 -1.95 -12.86
CA ALA A 105 12.43 -1.80 -13.63
C ALA A 105 13.53 -2.73 -13.12
N VAL A 106 13.70 -2.82 -11.80
CA VAL A 106 14.65 -3.74 -11.16
C VAL A 106 14.34 -5.19 -11.53
N GLY A 107 13.08 -5.63 -11.36
CA GLY A 107 12.69 -7.02 -11.62
C GLY A 107 12.91 -7.46 -13.07
N ARG A 108 12.87 -6.52 -14.04
CA ARG A 108 13.13 -6.81 -15.46
C ARG A 108 14.61 -6.80 -15.84
N ALA A 109 15.42 -5.98 -15.17
CA ALA A 109 16.81 -5.76 -15.57
C ALA A 109 17.74 -6.94 -15.21
N GLY A 110 17.41 -7.69 -14.15
CA GLY A 110 18.26 -8.77 -13.63
C GLY A 110 19.58 -8.25 -13.04
N PRO A 111 20.39 -9.13 -12.41
CA PRO A 111 21.53 -8.70 -11.60
C PRO A 111 22.82 -8.40 -12.40
N ASP A 112 23.03 -9.08 -13.53
CA ASP A 112 24.33 -9.07 -14.23
C ASP A 112 24.40 -8.12 -15.44
N GLN A 113 23.51 -7.13 -15.50
CA GLN A 113 23.46 -6.20 -16.63
C GLN A 113 23.76 -4.78 -16.17
N ALA A 114 24.41 -3.98 -17.03
CA ALA A 114 24.61 -2.56 -16.79
C ALA A 114 23.29 -1.82 -16.52
N ASP A 115 22.18 -2.35 -17.02
CA ASP A 115 20.83 -1.84 -16.77
C ASP A 115 20.28 -2.24 -15.39
N GLY A 116 20.76 -3.33 -14.79
CA GLY A 116 20.47 -3.71 -13.40
C GLY A 116 20.98 -2.69 -12.41
N VAL A 117 22.25 -2.27 -12.56
CA VAL A 117 22.86 -1.23 -11.72
C VAL A 117 22.10 0.10 -11.82
N LYS A 118 21.70 0.49 -13.04
CA LYS A 118 20.88 1.70 -13.25
C LYS A 118 19.50 1.56 -12.60
N ALA A 119 18.86 0.39 -12.72
CA ALA A 119 17.56 0.13 -12.13
C ALA A 119 17.62 0.18 -10.59
N ILE A 120 18.65 -0.44 -9.98
CA ILE A 120 18.89 -0.33 -8.53
C ILE A 120 19.12 1.13 -8.13
N THR A 121 19.90 1.88 -8.91
CA THR A 121 20.14 3.31 -8.61
C THR A 121 18.86 4.14 -8.67
N ALA A 122 17.95 3.82 -9.60
CA ALA A 122 16.64 4.47 -9.67
C ALA A 122 15.74 4.08 -8.50
N PHE A 123 15.74 2.80 -8.13
CA PHE A 123 15.02 2.27 -6.98
C PHE A 123 15.53 2.89 -5.66
N ASP A 124 16.84 2.97 -5.47
CA ASP A 124 17.50 3.64 -4.35
C ASP A 124 16.96 5.08 -4.16
N LYS A 125 16.99 5.87 -5.25
CA LYS A 125 16.48 7.24 -5.23
C LYS A 125 15.01 7.31 -4.85
N ALA A 126 14.19 6.38 -5.36
CA ALA A 126 12.76 6.36 -5.10
C ALA A 126 12.45 5.96 -3.65
N VAL A 127 13.07 4.89 -3.15
CA VAL A 127 13.00 4.45 -1.75
C VAL A 127 13.36 5.60 -0.83
N ASN A 128 14.52 6.23 -1.05
CA ASN A 128 14.97 7.35 -0.23
C ASN A 128 14.05 8.58 -0.33
N ALA A 129 13.37 8.82 -1.45
CA ALA A 129 12.43 9.92 -1.57
C ALA A 129 11.13 9.67 -0.80
N VAL A 130 10.58 8.46 -0.87
CA VAL A 130 9.41 8.05 -0.10
C VAL A 130 9.74 8.00 1.39
N HIS A 131 10.87 7.41 1.76
CA HIS A 131 11.29 7.30 3.15
C HIS A 131 11.43 8.68 3.81
N ARG A 132 12.17 9.62 3.19
CA ARG A 132 12.25 11.02 3.67
C ARG A 132 10.91 11.74 3.73
N ARG A 133 9.93 11.31 2.93
CA ARG A 133 8.60 11.90 2.91
C ARG A 133 7.72 11.42 4.05
N CYS A 134 7.94 10.17 4.47
CA CYS A 134 7.12 9.45 5.43
C CYS A 134 7.76 9.31 6.82
N SER A 135 9.05 9.65 6.96
CA SER A 135 9.81 9.74 8.22
C SER A 135 9.61 11.08 8.94
#